data_AF-A0A0H3AHJ1-F1
#
_entry.id   AF-A0A0H3AHJ1-F1
#
_cell.length_a   1.000
_cell.length_b   1.000
_cell.length_c   1.000
_cell.angle_alpha   90.00
_cell.angle_beta   90.00
_cell.angle_gamma   90.00
#
_symmetry.space_group_name_H-M   'P 1'
#
loop_
_entity.id
_entity.type
_entity.pdbx_description
1 polymer ?
#
loop_
_entity_poly.entity_id
_entity_poly.type
_entity_poly.pdbx_seq_one_letter_code
_entity_poly.pdbx_strand_id
1 'polypeptide(L)' 'MLTYEVAPESPYVTCEKYSVISGLPMGTIRQYIAEGRIIIKPKTKTKEKPLVNMVAMHEIAAREAMQVLG' A
#
# COMPACT_ATOMS: atom_id res chain seq x y z
N MET A 1 -24.36 -0.95 -0.31
CA MET A 1 -23.35 -1.28 -1.34
C MET A 1 -22.39 -0.10 -1.38
N LEU A 2 -21.16 -0.26 -0.89
CA LEU A 2 -20.17 0.81 -0.95
C LEU A 2 -19.70 0.92 -2.41
N THR A 3 -20.08 1.99 -3.10
CA THR A 3 -19.72 2.25 -4.52
C THR A 3 -18.37 2.98 -4.67
N TYR A 4 -17.55 3.02 -3.62
CA TYR A 4 -16.28 3.74 -3.62
C TYR A 4 -15.17 2.86 -4.20
N GLU A 5 -15.07 2.82 -5.53
CA GLU A 5 -13.95 2.21 -6.25
C GLU A 5 -12.99 3.31 -6.72
N VAL A 6 -12.10 3.76 -5.83
CA VAL A 6 -10.93 4.52 -6.30
C VAL A 6 -9.89 3.52 -6.77
N ALA A 7 -9.87 3.31 -8.09
CA ALA A 7 -8.82 2.53 -8.72
C ALA A 7 -7.45 3.16 -8.42
N PRO A 8 -6.45 2.37 -7.96
CA PRO A 8 -5.13 2.91 -7.71
C PRO A 8 -4.50 3.41 -9.02
N GLU A 9 -3.74 4.51 -8.96
CA GLU A 9 -3.04 5.08 -10.13
C GLU A 9 -2.15 4.05 -10.86
N SER A 10 -1.61 3.08 -10.10
CA SER A 10 -0.83 1.96 -10.61
C SER A 10 -0.96 0.78 -9.64
N PRO A 11 -0.97 -0.48 -10.12
CA PRO A 11 -0.98 -1.65 -9.24
C PRO A 11 0.21 -1.69 -8.28
N TYR A 12 1.36 -1.19 -8.74
CA TYR A 12 2.58 -1.10 -7.95
C TYR A 12 3.18 0.29 -8.06
N VAL A 13 3.63 0.84 -6.93
CA VAL A 13 4.35 2.12 -6.89
C VAL A 13 5.63 1.98 -6.09
N THR A 14 6.60 2.85 -6.37
CA THR A 14 7.82 2.90 -5.55
C THR A 14 7.50 3.47 -4.17
N CYS A 15 8.36 3.21 -3.21
CA CYS A 15 8.26 3.80 -1.88
C CYS A 15 8.21 5.33 -1.95
N GLU A 16 9.02 5.95 -2.81
CA GLU A 16 9.06 7.40 -3.00
C GLU A 16 7.72 7.96 -3.48
N LYS A 17 7.10 7.34 -4.50
CA LYS A 17 5.76 7.76 -4.95
C LYS A 17 4.70 7.50 -3.88
N TYR A 18 4.80 6.39 -3.14
CA TYR A 18 3.92 6.12 -2.02
C TYR A 18 4.04 7.16 -0.90
N SER A 19 5.25 7.67 -0.64
CA SER A 19 5.49 8.76 0.32
C SER A 19 4.78 10.04 -0.10
N VAL A 20 4.84 10.39 -1.38
CA VAL A 20 4.12 11.55 -1.90
C VAL A 20 2.60 11.39 -1.77
N ILE A 21 2.06 10.21 -2.10
CA ILE A 21 0.61 9.95 -2.06
C ILE A 21 0.08 9.87 -0.62
N SER A 22 0.78 9.16 0.25
CA SER A 22 0.34 8.93 1.64
C SER A 22 0.73 10.07 2.59
N GLY A 23 1.65 10.96 2.19
CA GLY A 23 2.27 11.96 3.06
C GLY A 23 3.21 11.38 4.13
N LEU A 24 3.42 10.05 4.15
CA LEU A 24 4.27 9.41 5.15
C LEU A 24 5.76 9.62 4.82
N PRO A 25 6.61 9.93 5.82
CA PRO A 25 8.05 9.99 5.62
C PRO A 25 8.66 8.64 5.19
N MET A 26 9.77 8.70 4.47
CA MET A 26 10.45 7.49 3.98
C MET A 26 10.91 6.53 5.07
N GLY A 27 11.36 7.04 6.22
CA GLY A 27 11.72 6.21 7.37
C GLY A 27 10.53 5.40 7.87
N THR A 28 9.38 6.06 8.02
CA THR A 28 8.12 5.44 8.48
C THR A 28 7.63 4.38 7.51
N ILE A 29 7.67 4.65 6.20
CA ILE A 29 7.27 3.66 5.20
C ILE A 29 8.16 2.42 5.27
N ARG A 30 9.48 2.59 5.39
CA ARG A 30 10.41 1.45 5.52
C ARG A 30 10.16 0.65 6.79
N GLN A 31 9.88 1.33 7.90
CA GLN A 31 9.51 0.70 9.14
C GLN A 31 8.21 -0.12 8.99
N TYR A 32 7.16 0.47 8.40
CA TYR A 32 5.88 -0.22 8.20
C TYR A 32 5.98 -1.40 7.24
N ILE A 33 6.86 -1.33 6.24
CA ILE A 33 7.17 -2.48 5.40
C ILE A 33 7.82 -3.60 6.23
N ALA A 34 8.75 -3.26 7.12
CA ALA A 34 9.42 -4.24 8.00
C ALA A 34 8.45 -4.86 9.01
N GLU A 35 7.49 -4.07 9.50
CA GLU A 35 6.39 -4.52 10.39
C GLU A 35 5.29 -5.29 9.65
N GLY A 36 5.33 -5.38 8.31
CA GLY A 36 4.30 -6.06 7.51
C GLY A 36 3.00 -5.27 7.35
N ARG A 37 2.96 -4.00 7.76
CA ARG A 37 1.80 -3.11 7.65
C ARG A 37 1.60 -2.56 6.25
N ILE A 38 2.67 -2.40 5.48
CA ILE A 38 2.62 -2.04 4.06
C ILE A 38 2.96 -3.27 3.24
N ILE A 39 2.01 -3.70 2.42
CA ILE A 39 2.19 -4.85 1.53
C ILE A 39 3.07 -4.44 0.36
N ILE A 40 4.17 -5.15 0.19
CA ILE A 40 5.09 -4.99 -0.94
C ILE A 40 5.03 -6.18 -1.87
N LYS A 41 5.41 -5.95 -3.12
CA LYS A 41 5.71 -7.03 -4.06
C LYS A 41 6.81 -7.93 -3.45
N PRO A 42 6.64 -9.27 -3.46
CA PRO A 42 7.67 -10.19 -3.01
C PRO A 42 9.01 -9.90 -3.71
N LYS A 43 10.07 -9.76 -2.93
CA LYS A 43 11.41 -9.51 -3.46
C LYS A 43 11.98 -10.83 -3.98
N THR A 44 12.42 -10.82 -5.22
CA THR A 44 13.14 -11.98 -5.80
C THR A 44 14.65 -11.86 -5.60
N LYS A 45 15.15 -10.63 -5.41
CA LYS A 45 16.58 -10.33 -5.23
C LYS A 45 16.79 -9.43 -4.01
N THR A 46 17.90 -9.65 -3.30
CA THR A 46 18.26 -8.93 -2.06
C THR A 46 18.38 -7.41 -2.23
N LYS A 47 18.67 -6.91 -3.44
CA LYS A 47 18.82 -5.48 -3.76
C LYS A 47 17.69 -4.90 -4.61
N GLU A 48 16.59 -5.63 -4.76
CA GLU A 48 15.44 -5.16 -5.52
C GLU A 48 14.79 -3.96 -4.80
N LYS A 49 14.45 -2.93 -5.58
CA LYS A 49 13.71 -1.78 -5.05
C LYS A 49 12.34 -2.25 -4.60
N PRO A 50 11.95 -2.05 -3.33
CA PRO A 50 10.64 -2.43 -2.86
C PRO A 50 9.55 -1.64 -3.58
N LEU A 51 8.56 -2.36 -4.11
CA LEU A 51 7.36 -1.80 -4.72
C LEU A 51 6.17 -2.07 -3.82
N VAL A 52 5.44 -1.02 -3.45
CA VAL A 52 4.21 -1.13 -2.66
C VAL A 52 3.09 -1.66 -3.55
N ASN A 53 2.36 -2.66 -3.08
CA ASN A 53 1.22 -3.25 -3.78
C ASN A 53 -0.04 -2.44 -3.47
N MET A 54 -0.36 -1.48 -4.34
CA MET A 54 -1.49 -0.57 -4.09
C MET A 54 -2.83 -1.27 -4.14
N VAL A 55 -2.97 -2.31 -4.96
CA VAL A 55 -4.22 -3.08 -5.07
C VAL A 55 -4.55 -3.74 -3.73
N ALA A 56 -3.57 -4.42 -3.14
CA ALA A 56 -3.76 -5.08 -1.85
C ALA A 56 -4.06 -4.06 -0.74
N MET A 57 -3.38 -2.91 -0.74
CA MET A 57 -3.63 -1.86 0.25
C MET A 57 -5.05 -1.28 0.15
N HIS A 58 -5.54 -1.00 -1.07
CA HIS A 58 -6.89 -0.46 -1.26
C HIS A 58 -7.97 -1.50 -0.93
N GLU A 59 -7.77 -2.76 -1.30
CA GLU A 59 -8.70 -3.85 -1.01
C GLU A 59 -8.87 -4.07 0.51
N ILE A 60 -7.77 -4.02 1.27
CA ILE A 60 -7.82 -4.12 2.73
C ILE A 60 -8.58 -2.93 3.32
N ALA A 61 -8.25 -1.71 2.89
CA ALA A 61 -8.94 -0.51 3.36
C ALA A 61 -10.45 -0.55 3.02
N ALA A 62 -10.82 -1.03 1.84
CA ALA A 62 -12.21 -1.21 1.45
C ALA A 62 -12.94 -2.24 2.32
N ARG A 63 -12.29 -3.38 2.63
CA ARG A 63 -12.83 -4.40 3.55
C ARG A 63 -12.99 -3.88 4.97
N GLU A 64 -11.99 -3.18 5.49
CA GLU A 64 -12.05 -2.53 6.80
C GLU A 64 -13.18 -1.50 6.86
N ALA A 65 -13.34 -0.68 5.81
CA ALA A 65 -14.44 0.28 5.71
C ALA A 65 -15.81 -0.42 5.72
N MET A 66 -15.97 -1.52 4.97
CA MET A 66 -17.21 -2.30 4.99
C MET A 66 -17.50 -2.89 6.38
N GLN A 67 -16.48 -3.41 7.08
CA GLN A 67 -16.64 -3.93 8.44
C GLN A 67 -17.09 -2.85 9.44
N VAL A 68 -16.62 -1.62 9.27
CA VAL A 68 -17.00 -0.49 10.12
C VAL A 68 -18.42 0.01 9.81
N LEU A 69 -18.83 -0.02 8.54
CA LEU A 69 -20.07 0.61 8.07
C LEU A 69 -21.32 -0.29 8.09
N GLY A 70 -21.16 -1.62 8.05
CA GLY A 70 -22.27 -2.59 8.09
C GLY A 70 -22.98 -2.76 6.75
#